data_AF-A0A534ADY3-F1
#
_entry.id   AF-A0A534ADY3-F1
#
_cell.length_a   1.000
_cell.length_b   1.000
_cell.length_c   1.000
_cell.angle_alpha   90.00
_cell.angle_beta   90.00
_cell.angle_gamma   90.00
#
_symmetry.space_group_name_H-M   'P 1'
#
loop_
_entity.id
_entity.type
_entity.pdbx_description
1 polymer ?
#
loop_
_entity_poly.entity_id
_entity_poly.type
_entity_poly.pdbx_seq_one_letter_code
_entity_poly.pdbx_strand_id
1 'polypeptide(L)'
;MTTTAMQTTTASVATPLVSGVQNTIVIIANFTDASVANTPSQIQDLMFTDPAGASIDALFRETSFGNVGFSGQVVGPFVINYSTTSACNLAAWADAAESAASAAGWDLSQYPRRLYVMPSTEMSVCGADGAAQVGGSPSRAWVFNYTAKDVFAHELGHNLNMAHAATLANQYGDASDDMSADGYALRHFNAPHMEQMGWTPAGNILTVTQSGTYTVATLELNPAQAPAPQILKIFKPDTGEYYYLSYRQPLGLDSGLRSAYWNRINVHKYTGNYDAYNTYLLALLDDAGVYSDATNGISVTQLSHTSNYATVQIQLPGGGTTTTCQAAPSVLALSPSSQSGSAGSKLSYAISLTNKDNMYCAASTFALASVMPAGWTGSVSPATLSLAPGATGTATLYVTSPTSATAATYTVQVNATDAALPAHNVSGSVSDIVQTQVVQADTQAPTAPGGLTASTVKRTTVSLTWQVATDNVGVSGYEIWRNGVRVATTATPGYTETLPSGTYSYYIVAYDAAGNHSGASNSVSLTIRSK
;
A
#
# COMPACT_ATOMS: atom_id res chain seq x y z
N MET A 1 27.62 -46.96 -0.85
CA MET A 1 27.27 -45.59 -0.47
C MET A 1 26.01 -45.23 -1.22
N THR A 2 24.88 -45.27 -0.53
CA THR A 2 23.56 -45.00 -1.11
C THR A 2 23.38 -43.50 -1.30
N THR A 3 23.21 -43.09 -2.55
CA THR A 3 22.80 -41.75 -2.96
C THR A 3 21.36 -41.52 -2.50
N THR A 4 21.18 -40.75 -1.43
CA THR A 4 19.86 -40.29 -1.00
C THR A 4 19.41 -39.21 -1.99
N ALA A 5 18.42 -39.54 -2.82
CA ALA A 5 17.78 -38.56 -3.69
C ALA A 5 17.06 -37.52 -2.82
N MET A 6 17.43 -36.25 -2.96
CA MET A 6 16.72 -35.13 -2.33
C MET A 6 15.31 -35.05 -2.91
N GLN A 7 14.33 -35.21 -2.05
CA GLN A 7 12.92 -35.12 -2.39
C GLN A 7 12.57 -33.63 -2.53
N THR A 8 12.58 -33.13 -3.76
CA THR A 8 12.13 -31.78 -4.11
C THR A 8 10.60 -31.76 -4.10
N THR A 9 10.01 -31.20 -3.05
CA THR A 9 8.61 -30.78 -3.10
C THR A 9 8.54 -29.53 -3.98
N THR A 10 7.82 -29.63 -5.09
CA THR A 10 7.58 -28.50 -5.99
C THR A 10 6.72 -27.47 -5.27
N ALA A 11 7.35 -26.42 -4.75
CA ALA A 11 6.66 -25.21 -4.32
C ALA A 11 5.90 -24.61 -5.51
N SER A 12 4.68 -24.15 -5.28
CA SER A 12 3.90 -23.44 -6.31
C SER A 12 4.69 -22.22 -6.78
N VAL A 13 4.74 -22.02 -8.10
CA VAL A 13 5.38 -20.84 -8.72
C VAL A 13 4.73 -19.59 -8.12
N ALA A 14 5.48 -18.81 -7.35
CA ALA A 14 5.04 -17.48 -6.96
C ALA A 14 4.84 -16.67 -8.26
N THR A 15 3.61 -16.20 -8.50
CA THR A 15 3.31 -15.41 -9.69
C THR A 15 4.08 -14.09 -9.57
N PRO A 16 4.78 -13.62 -10.64
CA PRO A 16 5.50 -12.36 -10.58
C PRO A 16 4.58 -11.21 -10.17
N LEU A 17 5.05 -10.36 -9.25
CA LEU A 17 4.26 -9.24 -8.72
C LEU A 17 3.85 -8.27 -9.84
N VAL A 18 4.76 -8.06 -10.79
CA VAL A 18 4.52 -7.36 -12.06
C VAL A 18 5.11 -8.22 -13.17
N SER A 19 4.37 -8.35 -14.28
CA SER A 19 4.83 -9.08 -15.47
C SER A 19 4.36 -8.39 -16.75
N GLY A 20 4.97 -8.79 -17.87
CA GLY A 20 4.70 -8.24 -19.19
C GLY A 20 5.37 -6.88 -19.43
N VAL A 21 5.12 -6.35 -20.62
CA VAL A 21 5.66 -5.06 -21.04
C VAL A 21 4.92 -3.93 -20.33
N GLN A 22 5.67 -3.12 -19.60
CA GLN A 22 5.20 -1.95 -18.87
C GLN A 22 5.19 -0.74 -19.80
N ASN A 23 4.02 -0.37 -20.32
CA ASN A 23 3.91 0.80 -21.19
C ASN A 23 4.15 2.08 -20.38
N THR A 24 5.13 2.87 -20.81
CA THR A 24 5.72 3.96 -20.03
C THR A 24 5.86 5.21 -20.88
N ILE A 25 5.27 6.31 -20.42
CA ILE A 25 5.52 7.62 -21.01
C ILE A 25 6.59 8.34 -20.21
N VAL A 26 7.56 8.90 -20.92
CA VAL A 26 8.63 9.71 -20.34
C VAL A 26 8.40 11.15 -20.78
N ILE A 27 8.12 12.03 -19.82
CA ILE A 27 7.80 13.43 -20.07
C ILE A 27 9.01 14.27 -19.67
N ILE A 28 9.64 14.93 -20.64
CA ILE A 28 10.70 15.90 -20.37
C ILE A 28 10.04 17.22 -19.98
N ALA A 29 10.22 17.64 -18.73
CA ALA A 29 9.63 18.84 -18.17
C ALA A 29 10.72 19.83 -17.74
N ASN A 30 10.85 20.91 -18.50
CA ASN A 30 11.74 22.03 -18.21
C ASN A 30 11.06 23.02 -17.26
N PHE A 31 11.86 23.66 -16.43
CA PHE A 31 11.45 24.85 -15.70
C PHE A 31 11.55 26.11 -16.57
N THR A 32 10.96 27.19 -16.08
CA THR A 32 11.00 28.50 -16.75
C THR A 32 12.41 29.07 -16.88
N ASP A 33 13.33 28.64 -16.02
CA ASP A 33 14.72 29.10 -15.91
C ASP A 33 15.77 27.99 -16.08
N ALA A 34 15.37 26.74 -16.29
CA ALA A 34 16.29 25.61 -16.48
C ALA A 34 15.73 24.53 -17.42
N SER A 35 16.62 23.89 -18.17
CA SER A 35 16.27 22.88 -19.18
C SER A 35 17.07 21.60 -19.06
N VAL A 36 16.43 20.46 -19.33
CA VAL A 36 17.11 19.18 -19.51
C VAL A 36 18.01 19.24 -20.75
N ALA A 37 19.28 18.89 -20.58
CA ALA A 37 20.28 18.99 -21.64
C ALA A 37 20.17 17.87 -22.70
N ASN A 38 19.73 16.68 -22.30
CA ASN A 38 19.55 15.56 -23.22
C ASN A 38 18.35 15.79 -24.14
N THR A 39 18.51 15.45 -25.41
CA THR A 39 17.42 15.47 -26.39
C THR A 39 16.41 14.33 -26.11
N PRO A 40 15.15 14.47 -26.56
CA PRO A 40 14.17 13.38 -26.47
C PRO A 40 14.67 12.04 -27.04
N SER A 41 15.41 12.07 -28.15
CA SER A 41 15.98 10.86 -28.75
C SER A 41 17.03 10.20 -27.85
N GLN A 42 17.90 10.98 -27.20
CA GLN A 42 18.90 10.42 -26.29
C GLN A 42 18.25 9.75 -25.07
N ILE A 43 17.17 10.33 -24.55
CA ILE A 43 16.40 9.72 -23.45
C ILE A 43 15.63 8.50 -23.96
N GLN A 44 15.14 8.50 -25.20
CA GLN A 44 14.47 7.35 -25.81
C GLN A 44 15.42 6.16 -25.94
N ASP A 45 16.64 6.41 -26.40
CA ASP A 45 17.70 5.40 -26.47
C ASP A 45 18.06 4.89 -25.07
N LEU A 46 18.31 5.78 -24.12
CA LEU A 46 18.59 5.40 -22.74
C LEU A 46 17.51 4.50 -22.15
N MET A 47 16.24 4.84 -22.35
CA MET A 47 15.12 4.14 -21.74
C MET A 47 14.77 2.82 -22.42
N PHE A 48 14.71 2.80 -23.75
CA PHE A 48 14.07 1.73 -24.50
C PHE A 48 14.97 1.10 -25.56
N THR A 49 15.75 1.89 -26.29
CA THR A 49 16.32 1.48 -27.58
C THR A 49 17.84 1.59 -27.68
N ASP A 50 18.56 1.62 -26.56
CA ASP A 50 20.02 1.81 -26.54
C ASP A 50 20.71 0.86 -27.53
N PRO A 51 21.33 1.41 -28.61
CA PRO A 51 22.02 0.60 -29.61
C PRO A 51 23.16 -0.25 -29.05
N ALA A 52 23.74 0.16 -27.90
CA ALA A 52 24.78 -0.61 -27.21
C ALA A 52 24.23 -1.78 -26.37
N GLY A 53 22.90 -1.94 -26.30
CA GLY A 53 22.24 -3.02 -25.57
C GLY A 53 22.10 -2.79 -24.06
N ALA A 54 22.34 -1.55 -23.60
CA ALA A 54 22.32 -1.19 -22.18
C ALA A 54 21.25 -0.13 -21.86
N SER A 55 20.03 -0.34 -22.37
CA SER A 55 18.86 0.46 -22.02
C SER A 55 18.23 -0.01 -20.70
N ILE A 56 17.35 0.81 -20.13
CA ILE A 56 16.58 0.41 -18.95
C ILE A 56 15.66 -0.78 -19.27
N ASP A 57 15.03 -0.81 -20.44
CA ASP A 57 14.31 -2.00 -20.92
C ASP A 57 15.20 -3.24 -20.98
N ALA A 58 16.43 -3.11 -21.51
CA ALA A 58 17.37 -4.23 -21.60
C ALA A 58 17.73 -4.77 -20.20
N LEU A 59 17.97 -3.89 -19.22
CA LEU A 59 18.19 -4.29 -17.83
C LEU A 59 17.05 -5.12 -17.27
N PHE A 60 15.83 -4.57 -17.29
CA PHE A 60 14.68 -5.26 -16.71
C PHE A 60 14.37 -6.56 -17.45
N ARG A 61 14.53 -6.63 -18.78
CA ARG A 61 14.37 -7.88 -19.53
C ARG A 61 15.42 -8.92 -19.18
N GLU A 62 16.67 -8.51 -19.06
CA GLU A 62 17.78 -9.44 -18.79
C GLU A 62 17.66 -10.02 -17.38
N THR A 63 17.56 -9.15 -16.37
CA THR A 63 17.48 -9.56 -14.96
C THR A 63 16.19 -10.32 -14.64
N SER A 64 15.07 -9.97 -15.29
CA SER A 64 13.80 -10.68 -15.08
C SER A 64 13.64 -11.94 -15.94
N PHE A 65 14.63 -12.28 -16.76
CA PHE A 65 14.56 -13.37 -17.76
C PHE A 65 13.38 -13.24 -18.72
N GLY A 66 13.06 -12.00 -19.11
CA GLY A 66 11.97 -11.64 -20.02
C GLY A 66 10.59 -11.53 -19.37
N ASN A 67 10.47 -11.69 -18.04
CA ASN A 67 9.19 -11.54 -17.34
C ASN A 67 8.68 -10.09 -17.36
N VAL A 68 9.57 -9.11 -17.32
CA VAL A 68 9.27 -7.68 -17.32
C VAL A 68 10.10 -6.98 -18.38
N GLY A 69 9.50 -6.01 -19.07
CA GLY A 69 10.19 -5.08 -19.94
C GLY A 69 9.46 -3.75 -19.95
N PHE A 70 10.06 -2.75 -20.59
CA PHE A 70 9.54 -1.39 -20.72
C PHE A 70 9.41 -1.02 -22.19
N SER A 71 8.34 -0.33 -22.55
CA SER A 71 8.17 0.26 -23.88
C SER A 71 7.44 1.59 -23.77
N GLY A 72 7.59 2.47 -24.75
CA GLY A 72 6.74 3.65 -24.85
C GLY A 72 7.41 4.78 -25.59
N GLN A 73 7.11 6.01 -25.16
CA GLN A 73 7.47 7.24 -25.88
C GLN A 73 8.07 8.27 -24.93
N VAL A 74 9.10 8.97 -25.42
CA VAL A 74 9.63 10.18 -24.80
C VAL A 74 9.01 11.40 -25.46
N VAL A 75 8.45 12.30 -24.66
CA VAL A 75 7.69 13.47 -25.12
C VAL A 75 8.21 14.76 -24.48
N GLY A 76 7.97 15.90 -25.13
CA GLY A 76 8.51 17.20 -24.73
C GLY A 76 9.80 17.57 -25.51
N PRO A 77 10.60 18.52 -25.02
CA PRO A 77 10.49 19.17 -23.71
C PRO A 77 9.27 20.11 -23.61
N PHE A 78 8.56 20.05 -22.48
CA PHE A 78 7.52 21.02 -22.12
C PHE A 78 8.04 21.97 -21.05
N VAL A 79 7.74 23.27 -21.17
CA VAL A 79 8.05 24.24 -20.12
C VAL A 79 6.87 24.32 -19.16
N ILE A 80 7.08 23.97 -17.88
CA ILE A 80 6.08 24.08 -16.82
C ILE A 80 6.30 25.37 -16.02
N ASN A 81 5.24 25.92 -15.43
CA ASN A 81 5.27 27.22 -14.73
C ASN A 81 5.87 27.12 -13.31
N TYR A 82 7.10 26.63 -13.25
CA TYR A 82 7.93 26.52 -12.04
C TYR A 82 9.37 26.96 -12.39
N SER A 83 10.18 27.17 -11.37
CA SER A 83 11.58 27.60 -11.47
C SER A 83 12.48 26.74 -10.59
N THR A 84 13.79 26.82 -10.79
CA THR A 84 14.83 26.24 -9.92
C THR A 84 14.80 26.73 -8.46
N THR A 85 13.96 27.73 -8.16
CA THR A 85 13.77 28.29 -6.82
C THR A 85 12.41 27.96 -6.22
N SER A 86 11.54 27.26 -6.97
CA SER A 86 10.24 26.80 -6.48
C SER A 86 10.41 25.73 -5.41
N ALA A 87 9.52 25.68 -4.41
CA ALA A 87 9.55 24.61 -3.41
C ALA A 87 9.39 23.23 -4.07
N CYS A 88 10.08 22.21 -3.54
CA CYS A 88 9.97 20.84 -4.03
C CYS A 88 8.54 20.33 -3.87
N ASN A 89 7.79 20.27 -4.97
CA ASN A 89 6.41 19.76 -5.01
C ASN A 89 6.24 18.85 -6.23
N LEU A 90 6.70 17.61 -6.07
CA LEU A 90 6.73 16.60 -7.12
C LEU A 90 5.35 16.34 -7.75
N ALA A 91 4.30 16.32 -6.92
CA ALA A 91 2.93 16.11 -7.39
C ALA A 91 2.48 17.24 -8.32
N ALA A 92 2.70 18.50 -7.91
CA ALA A 92 2.29 19.66 -8.70
C ALA A 92 3.12 19.81 -9.99
N TRP A 93 4.40 19.42 -9.97
CA TRP A 93 5.25 19.38 -11.16
C TRP A 93 4.80 18.30 -12.14
N ALA A 94 4.48 17.10 -11.64
CA ALA A 94 3.92 16.02 -12.43
C ALA A 94 2.58 16.44 -13.07
N ASP A 95 1.66 17.01 -12.30
CA ASP A 95 0.35 17.45 -12.81
C ASP A 95 0.49 18.51 -13.92
N ALA A 96 1.45 19.43 -13.78
CA ALA A 96 1.74 20.42 -14.81
C ALA A 96 2.36 19.80 -16.08
N ALA A 97 3.30 18.87 -15.92
CA ALA A 97 3.93 18.15 -17.03
C ALA A 97 2.92 17.29 -17.79
N GLU A 98 2.03 16.58 -17.07
CA GLU A 98 0.93 15.81 -17.65
C GLU A 98 -0.09 16.67 -18.38
N SER A 99 -0.43 17.84 -17.80
CA SER A 99 -1.32 18.81 -18.45
C SER A 99 -0.72 19.33 -19.75
N ALA A 100 0.59 19.63 -19.77
CA ALA A 100 1.29 20.07 -20.98
C ALA A 100 1.36 18.96 -22.04
N ALA A 101 1.66 17.71 -21.65
CA ALA A 101 1.66 16.57 -22.56
C ALA A 101 0.27 16.31 -23.16
N SER A 102 -0.78 16.37 -22.33
CA SER A 102 -2.17 16.20 -22.77
C SER A 102 -2.59 17.31 -23.74
N ALA A 103 -2.21 18.56 -23.47
CA ALA A 103 -2.46 19.69 -24.36
C ALA A 103 -1.72 19.56 -25.70
N ALA A 104 -0.58 18.86 -25.72
CA ALA A 104 0.14 18.50 -26.95
C ALA A 104 -0.44 17.27 -27.67
N GLY A 105 -1.55 16.69 -27.19
CA GLY A 105 -2.29 15.61 -27.83
C GLY A 105 -1.92 14.20 -27.39
N TRP A 106 -1.12 14.03 -26.34
CA TRP A 106 -0.76 12.70 -25.82
C TRP A 106 -1.84 12.14 -24.90
N ASP A 107 -2.29 10.92 -25.18
CA ASP A 107 -3.25 10.19 -24.34
C ASP A 107 -2.52 9.44 -23.21
N LEU A 108 -2.48 10.05 -22.03
CA LEU A 108 -1.79 9.51 -20.85
C LEU A 108 -2.50 8.31 -20.22
N SER A 109 -3.73 7.97 -20.64
CA SER A 109 -4.45 6.81 -20.10
C SER A 109 -3.85 5.47 -20.55
N GLN A 110 -3.09 5.48 -21.65
CA GLN A 110 -2.44 4.29 -22.21
C GLN A 110 -1.16 3.89 -21.46
N TYR A 111 -0.68 4.75 -20.56
CA TYR A 111 0.62 4.62 -19.90
C TYR A 111 0.43 4.44 -18.39
N PRO A 112 0.39 3.18 -17.90
CA PRO A 112 0.35 2.90 -16.46
C PRO A 112 1.62 3.34 -15.72
N ARG A 113 2.70 3.67 -16.43
CA ARG A 113 3.94 4.18 -15.85
C ARG A 113 4.25 5.56 -16.42
N ARG A 114 4.56 6.52 -15.54
CA ARG A 114 4.85 7.91 -15.91
C ARG A 114 6.16 8.34 -15.27
N LEU A 115 7.11 8.69 -16.12
CA LEU A 115 8.44 9.14 -15.72
C LEU A 115 8.63 10.60 -16.13
N TYR A 116 9.10 11.44 -15.22
CA TYR A 116 9.37 12.86 -15.49
C TYR A 116 10.88 13.09 -15.45
N VAL A 117 11.44 13.55 -16.57
CA VAL A 117 12.85 13.94 -16.65
C VAL A 117 12.93 15.45 -16.51
N MET A 118 13.65 15.93 -15.49
CA MET A 118 13.66 17.33 -15.08
C MET A 118 15.10 17.85 -14.93
N PRO A 119 15.36 19.17 -15.02
CA PRO A 119 16.71 19.73 -14.94
C PRO A 119 17.49 19.31 -13.67
N SER A 120 18.82 19.20 -13.76
CA SER A 120 19.68 18.57 -12.74
C SER A 120 20.16 19.51 -11.62
N THR A 121 19.93 20.81 -11.73
CA THR A 121 20.24 21.81 -10.67
C THR A 121 19.42 21.61 -9.39
N GLU A 122 18.45 20.70 -9.44
CA GLU A 122 17.42 20.44 -8.43
C GLU A 122 17.82 19.47 -7.33
N MET A 123 19.01 18.84 -7.42
CA MET A 123 19.62 18.16 -6.27
C MET A 123 19.66 19.09 -5.04
N SER A 124 19.70 20.41 -5.24
CA SER A 124 19.70 21.41 -4.16
C SER A 124 18.32 21.69 -3.53
N VAL A 125 17.22 21.49 -4.28
CA VAL A 125 15.85 21.82 -3.84
C VAL A 125 15.12 20.61 -3.28
N CYS A 126 15.22 19.46 -3.94
CA CYS A 126 14.59 18.21 -3.52
C CYS A 126 15.54 17.27 -2.77
N GLY A 127 16.86 17.51 -2.82
CA GLY A 127 17.84 16.75 -2.04
C GLY A 127 18.13 15.33 -2.54
N ALA A 128 17.73 14.97 -3.77
CA ALA A 128 17.88 13.62 -4.32
C ALA A 128 18.16 13.63 -5.83
N ASP A 129 18.75 12.54 -6.33
CA ASP A 129 19.00 12.31 -7.77
C ASP A 129 17.74 11.89 -8.53
N GLY A 130 16.77 11.33 -7.82
CA GLY A 130 15.45 10.96 -8.29
C GLY A 130 14.47 10.80 -7.13
N ALA A 131 13.21 10.53 -7.47
CA ALA A 131 12.18 10.16 -6.52
C ALA A 131 11.10 9.33 -7.22
N ALA A 132 10.40 8.47 -6.47
CA ALA A 132 9.33 7.66 -7.04
C ALA A 132 8.25 7.28 -6.03
N GLN A 133 7.07 7.00 -6.57
CA GLN A 133 6.04 6.27 -5.84
C GLN A 133 6.40 4.78 -5.80
N VAL A 134 6.18 4.17 -4.64
CA VAL A 134 6.29 2.71 -4.50
C VAL A 134 4.99 2.07 -4.99
N GLY A 135 5.05 1.38 -6.11
CA GLY A 135 3.88 0.80 -6.77
C GLY A 135 2.93 1.81 -7.42
N GLY A 136 1.66 1.41 -7.54
CA GLY A 136 0.59 2.20 -8.13
C GLY A 136 0.37 1.96 -9.64
N SER A 137 -0.82 2.34 -10.11
CA SER A 137 -1.17 2.37 -11.53
C SER A 137 -2.26 3.44 -11.78
N PRO A 138 -1.94 4.58 -12.41
CA PRO A 138 -0.62 4.95 -12.90
C PRO A 138 0.37 5.17 -11.75
N SER A 139 1.64 4.79 -11.95
CA SER A 139 2.73 5.15 -11.06
C SER A 139 3.50 6.35 -11.59
N ARG A 140 4.10 7.13 -10.68
CA ARG A 140 4.91 8.31 -10.99
C ARG A 140 6.35 8.15 -10.49
N ALA A 141 7.31 8.60 -11.29
CA ALA A 141 8.73 8.65 -10.97
C ALA A 141 9.38 9.91 -11.57
N TRP A 142 10.34 10.51 -10.88
CA TRP A 142 11.01 11.75 -11.24
C TRP A 142 12.52 11.51 -11.27
N VAL A 143 13.18 11.95 -12.34
CA VAL A 143 14.62 11.83 -12.54
C VAL A 143 15.22 13.22 -12.67
N PHE A 144 16.09 13.58 -11.73
CA PHE A 144 16.82 14.84 -11.70
C PHE A 144 18.24 14.67 -12.22
N ASN A 145 18.91 13.56 -11.86
CA ASN A 145 20.20 13.17 -12.43
C ASN A 145 20.00 12.31 -13.68
N TYR A 146 19.51 12.94 -14.74
CA TYR A 146 19.18 12.25 -16.01
C TYR A 146 20.38 11.81 -16.84
N THR A 147 21.61 12.05 -16.37
CA THR A 147 22.83 11.52 -16.98
C THR A 147 23.22 10.15 -16.43
N ALA A 148 22.67 9.76 -15.28
CA ALA A 148 22.96 8.51 -14.60
C ALA A 148 21.85 7.48 -14.92
N LYS A 149 22.19 6.42 -15.66
CA LYS A 149 21.22 5.40 -16.09
C LYS A 149 20.63 4.62 -14.92
N ASP A 150 21.45 4.35 -13.90
CA ASP A 150 21.05 3.64 -12.69
C ASP A 150 19.93 4.37 -11.94
N VAL A 151 19.89 5.71 -11.97
CA VAL A 151 18.77 6.49 -11.41
C VAL A 151 17.44 6.16 -12.10
N PHE A 152 17.41 6.01 -13.43
CA PHE A 152 16.18 5.61 -14.12
C PHE A 152 15.72 4.21 -13.70
N ALA A 153 16.67 3.26 -13.61
CA ALA A 153 16.39 1.90 -13.17
C ALA A 153 15.86 1.87 -11.73
N HIS A 154 16.50 2.63 -10.84
CA HIS A 154 16.14 2.80 -9.44
C HIS A 154 14.70 3.29 -9.27
N GLU A 155 14.36 4.42 -9.88
CA GLU A 155 13.03 5.02 -9.72
C GLU A 155 11.92 4.15 -10.33
N LEU A 156 12.22 3.45 -11.43
CA LEU A 156 11.28 2.50 -12.01
C LEU A 156 11.16 1.22 -11.18
N GLY A 157 12.22 0.77 -10.50
CA GLY A 157 12.15 -0.33 -9.55
C GLY A 157 11.16 -0.04 -8.42
N HIS A 158 11.15 1.18 -7.87
CA HIS A 158 10.13 1.60 -6.91
C HIS A 158 8.71 1.51 -7.47
N ASN A 159 8.49 1.95 -8.71
CA ASN A 159 7.20 1.81 -9.38
C ASN A 159 6.77 0.32 -9.51
N LEU A 160 7.71 -0.63 -9.47
CA LEU A 160 7.46 -2.07 -9.44
C LEU A 160 7.37 -2.66 -8.01
N ASN A 161 7.34 -1.82 -6.97
CA ASN A 161 7.33 -2.14 -5.54
C ASN A 161 8.69 -2.57 -4.95
N MET A 162 9.81 -2.33 -5.65
CA MET A 162 11.12 -2.60 -5.05
C MET A 162 11.44 -1.59 -3.95
N ALA A 163 12.13 -2.08 -2.94
CA ALA A 163 12.67 -1.35 -1.81
C ALA A 163 14.12 -0.91 -2.12
N HIS A 164 14.77 -0.10 -1.28
CA HIS A 164 16.18 0.20 -1.54
C HIS A 164 17.08 -1.00 -1.25
N ALA A 165 18.22 -1.07 -1.92
CA ALA A 165 19.29 -2.00 -1.62
C ALA A 165 20.32 -1.32 -0.71
N ALA A 166 20.36 -1.77 0.55
CA ALA A 166 21.08 -1.12 1.63
C ALA A 166 22.23 -1.97 2.18
N THR A 167 23.08 -1.33 2.98
CA THR A 167 23.88 -1.98 4.02
C THR A 167 23.33 -1.55 5.37
N LEU A 168 23.80 -2.14 6.47
CA LEU A 168 23.39 -1.70 7.81
C LEU A 168 23.80 -0.23 8.12
N ALA A 169 24.79 0.31 7.41
CA ALA A 169 25.30 1.66 7.63
C ALA A 169 24.74 2.70 6.66
N ASN A 170 24.27 2.28 5.49
CA ASN A 170 23.83 3.19 4.43
C ASN A 170 22.65 2.58 3.66
N GLN A 171 21.55 3.33 3.59
CA GLN A 171 20.33 2.96 2.85
C GLN A 171 20.58 2.71 1.36
N TYR A 172 21.58 3.36 0.79
CA TYR A 172 22.02 3.21 -0.60
C TYR A 172 23.44 2.62 -0.64
N GLY A 173 23.70 1.63 0.21
CA GLY A 173 25.03 1.07 0.42
C GLY A 173 25.35 -0.16 -0.41
N ASP A 174 24.36 -0.81 -1.03
CA ASP A 174 24.54 -2.07 -1.75
C ASP A 174 24.77 -1.82 -3.25
N ALA A 175 26.02 -1.58 -3.62
CA ALA A 175 26.40 -1.37 -5.02
C ALA A 175 26.32 -2.64 -5.89
N SER A 176 25.73 -3.74 -5.40
CA SER A 176 25.42 -4.91 -6.22
C SER A 176 24.06 -4.83 -6.91
N ASP A 177 23.26 -3.80 -6.63
CA ASP A 177 21.87 -3.67 -7.05
C ASP A 177 21.57 -2.21 -7.45
N ASP A 178 20.77 -2.00 -8.50
CA ASP A 178 20.40 -0.66 -9.01
C ASP A 178 19.38 0.07 -8.12
N MET A 179 18.77 -0.61 -7.14
CA MET A 179 18.01 0.01 -6.04
C MET A 179 18.91 0.65 -4.96
N SER A 180 20.20 0.80 -5.24
CA SER A 180 21.18 1.56 -4.47
C SER A 180 21.67 2.77 -5.28
N ALA A 181 22.41 3.69 -4.65
CA ALA A 181 23.00 4.86 -5.30
C ALA A 181 24.52 4.64 -5.41
N ASP A 182 24.97 4.17 -6.57
CA ASP A 182 26.40 3.91 -6.80
C ASP A 182 27.01 4.73 -7.95
N GLY A 183 26.17 5.41 -8.74
CA GLY A 183 26.60 6.26 -9.86
C GLY A 183 27.42 5.50 -10.91
N TYR A 184 27.20 4.19 -10.98
CA TYR A 184 27.97 3.24 -11.80
C TYR A 184 27.07 2.63 -12.88
N ALA A 185 27.66 1.81 -13.77
CA ALA A 185 26.91 1.11 -14.82
C ALA A 185 25.70 0.32 -14.27
N LEU A 186 24.69 0.14 -15.14
CA LEU A 186 23.54 -0.72 -14.87
C LEU A 186 24.00 -2.12 -14.46
N ARG A 187 23.29 -2.72 -13.52
CA ARG A 187 23.62 -4.03 -12.93
C ARG A 187 22.34 -4.73 -12.46
N HIS A 188 22.38 -6.05 -12.37
CA HIS A 188 21.24 -6.86 -11.94
C HIS A 188 20.86 -6.58 -10.50
N PHE A 189 19.63 -6.95 -10.16
CA PHE A 189 19.10 -6.86 -8.80
C PHE A 189 19.59 -8.03 -7.93
N ASN A 190 19.69 -7.79 -6.62
CA ASN A 190 20.07 -8.79 -5.64
C ASN A 190 19.00 -9.88 -5.48
N ALA A 191 19.39 -11.03 -4.93
CA ALA A 191 18.50 -12.19 -4.78
C ALA A 191 17.19 -11.91 -4.04
N PRO A 192 17.17 -11.12 -2.94
CA PRO A 192 15.90 -10.73 -2.33
C PRO A 192 14.94 -10.02 -3.28
N HIS A 193 15.39 -9.04 -4.07
CA HIS A 193 14.55 -8.36 -5.07
C HIS A 193 14.10 -9.31 -6.18
N MET A 194 14.99 -10.19 -6.64
CA MET A 194 14.68 -11.21 -7.65
C MET A 194 13.57 -12.17 -7.19
N GLU A 195 13.58 -12.57 -5.91
CA GLU A 195 12.47 -13.34 -5.32
C GLU A 195 11.22 -12.47 -5.10
N GLN A 196 11.36 -11.26 -4.54
CA GLN A 196 10.24 -10.35 -4.28
C GLN A 196 9.39 -10.15 -5.54
N MET A 197 10.06 -9.98 -6.67
CA MET A 197 9.42 -9.77 -7.97
C MET A 197 8.94 -11.06 -8.64
N GLY A 198 9.28 -12.23 -8.11
CA GLY A 198 8.98 -13.53 -8.71
C GLY A 198 9.75 -13.79 -10.01
N TRP A 199 10.89 -13.13 -10.21
CA TRP A 199 11.70 -13.27 -11.42
C TRP A 199 12.58 -14.52 -11.41
N THR A 200 13.06 -14.92 -10.24
CA THR A 200 13.65 -16.24 -10.05
C THR A 200 12.53 -17.27 -9.82
N PRO A 201 12.37 -18.29 -10.69
CA PRO A 201 11.35 -19.32 -10.49
C PRO A 201 11.53 -20.06 -9.15
N ALA A 202 10.43 -20.47 -8.54
CA ALA A 202 10.45 -21.18 -7.25
C ALA A 202 11.35 -22.44 -7.25
N GLY A 203 11.49 -23.13 -8.38
CA GLY A 203 12.39 -24.28 -8.53
C GLY A 203 13.88 -23.93 -8.44
N ASN A 204 14.24 -22.66 -8.58
CA ASN A 204 15.60 -22.14 -8.51
C ASN A 204 15.90 -21.46 -7.16
N ILE A 205 14.96 -21.51 -6.22
CA ILE A 205 15.11 -20.99 -4.85
C ILE A 205 15.01 -22.17 -3.88
N LEU A 206 16.07 -22.42 -3.11
CA LEU A 206 16.09 -23.48 -2.11
C LEU A 206 16.07 -22.88 -0.70
N THR A 207 15.04 -23.19 0.08
CA THR A 207 15.07 -22.93 1.52
C THR A 207 15.91 -24.01 2.20
N VAL A 208 17.02 -23.60 2.80
CA VAL A 208 17.97 -24.47 3.48
C VAL A 208 17.45 -24.79 4.86
N THR A 209 17.17 -26.08 5.08
CA THR A 209 16.64 -26.57 6.35
C THR A 209 17.60 -27.48 7.10
N GLN A 210 18.78 -27.77 6.54
CA GLN A 210 19.76 -28.67 7.13
C GLN A 210 21.18 -28.11 6.98
N SER A 211 22.04 -28.36 7.97
CA SER A 211 23.48 -28.13 7.78
C SER A 211 24.01 -29.05 6.68
N GLY A 212 24.95 -28.54 5.87
CA GLY A 212 25.51 -29.32 4.77
C GLY A 212 26.26 -28.48 3.76
N THR A 213 26.69 -29.12 2.68
CA THR A 213 27.31 -28.46 1.54
C THR A 213 26.30 -28.31 0.43
N TYR A 214 26.21 -27.11 -0.12
CA TYR A 214 25.26 -26.73 -1.16
C TYR A 214 25.98 -26.07 -2.32
N THR A 215 25.39 -26.14 -3.50
CA THR A 215 25.85 -25.43 -4.70
C THR A 215 24.87 -24.30 -5.00
N VAL A 216 25.41 -23.12 -5.31
CA VAL A 216 24.65 -21.92 -5.70
C VAL A 216 25.05 -21.55 -7.12
N ALA A 217 24.12 -21.66 -8.05
CA ALA A 217 24.36 -21.23 -9.42
C ALA A 217 24.48 -19.71 -9.51
N THR A 218 25.24 -19.26 -10.51
CA THR A 218 25.34 -17.86 -10.90
C THR A 218 23.95 -17.24 -11.11
N LEU A 219 23.67 -16.11 -10.46
CA LEU A 219 22.35 -15.47 -10.43
C LEU A 219 21.90 -14.98 -11.81
N GLU A 220 22.86 -14.58 -12.64
CA GLU A 220 22.67 -13.99 -13.96
C GLU A 220 22.36 -15.05 -15.04
N LEU A 221 22.52 -16.34 -14.73
CA LEU A 221 22.20 -17.42 -15.69
C LEU A 221 20.70 -17.54 -15.90
N ASN A 222 20.30 -17.90 -17.13
CA ASN A 222 18.92 -18.29 -17.40
C ASN A 222 18.51 -19.43 -16.44
N PRO A 223 17.43 -19.30 -15.66
CA PRO A 223 17.02 -20.29 -14.66
C PRO A 223 16.82 -21.70 -15.23
N ALA A 224 16.39 -21.81 -16.50
CA ALA A 224 16.22 -23.10 -17.17
C ALA A 224 17.55 -23.83 -17.47
N GLN A 225 18.67 -23.11 -17.41
CA GLN A 225 20.02 -23.61 -17.70
C GLN A 225 20.92 -23.63 -16.45
N ALA A 226 20.43 -23.14 -15.31
CA ALA A 226 21.19 -23.08 -14.07
C ALA A 226 21.50 -24.51 -13.57
N PRO A 227 22.77 -24.82 -13.21
CA PRO A 227 23.16 -26.16 -12.78
C PRO A 227 22.72 -26.52 -11.35
N ALA A 228 22.21 -25.54 -10.60
CA ALA A 228 21.80 -25.64 -9.21
C ALA A 228 20.80 -24.49 -8.90
N PRO A 229 20.17 -24.46 -7.71
CA PRO A 229 19.43 -23.27 -7.26
C PRO A 229 20.31 -22.02 -7.33
N GLN A 230 19.73 -20.90 -7.78
CA GLN A 230 20.42 -19.61 -7.89
C GLN A 230 20.35 -18.81 -6.57
N ILE A 231 19.36 -19.14 -5.73
CA ILE A 231 19.14 -18.50 -4.44
C ILE A 231 19.03 -19.59 -3.36
N LEU A 232 19.84 -19.48 -2.31
CA LEU A 232 19.60 -20.21 -1.06
C LEU A 232 19.00 -19.28 -0.02
N LYS A 233 17.94 -19.71 0.65
CA LYS A 233 17.29 -18.98 1.74
C LYS A 233 17.49 -19.69 3.06
N ILE A 234 17.95 -18.99 4.09
CA ILE A 234 18.11 -19.53 5.44
C ILE A 234 17.23 -18.71 6.38
N PHE A 235 16.31 -19.35 7.08
CA PHE A 235 15.46 -18.67 8.05
C PHE A 235 16.28 -18.16 9.23
N LYS A 236 16.01 -16.93 9.68
CA LYS A 236 16.65 -16.26 10.81
C LYS A 236 15.68 -16.25 12.02
N PRO A 237 15.84 -17.18 12.98
CA PRO A 237 14.81 -17.44 14.01
C PRO A 237 14.47 -16.29 14.95
N ASP A 238 15.45 -15.48 15.36
CA ASP A 238 15.26 -14.39 16.31
C ASP A 238 14.39 -13.23 15.79
N THR A 239 14.37 -13.03 14.47
CA THR A 239 13.78 -11.86 13.81
C THR A 239 12.67 -12.24 12.84
N GLY A 240 12.59 -13.51 12.42
CA GLY A 240 11.65 -13.97 11.40
C GLY A 240 12.04 -13.59 9.97
N GLU A 241 13.24 -13.02 9.79
CA GLU A 241 13.79 -12.65 8.48
C GLU A 241 14.43 -13.87 7.79
N TYR A 242 14.95 -13.69 6.59
CA TYR A 242 15.77 -14.68 5.88
C TYR A 242 17.11 -14.10 5.50
N TYR A 243 18.15 -14.94 5.57
CA TYR A 243 19.38 -14.74 4.82
C TYR A 243 19.20 -15.28 3.40
N TYR A 244 19.69 -14.53 2.42
CA TYR A 244 19.72 -14.89 1.01
C TYR A 244 21.17 -15.03 0.59
N LEU A 245 21.50 -16.15 -0.03
CA LEU A 245 22.80 -16.39 -0.62
C LEU A 245 22.66 -16.43 -2.13
N SER A 246 23.42 -15.59 -2.82
CA SER A 246 23.52 -15.60 -4.27
C SER A 246 24.96 -15.48 -4.73
N TYR A 247 25.29 -16.20 -5.79
CA TYR A 247 26.60 -16.13 -6.44
C TYR A 247 26.53 -15.22 -7.66
N ARG A 248 27.40 -14.23 -7.75
CA ARG A 248 27.39 -13.24 -8.85
C ARG A 248 28.58 -13.43 -9.80
N GLN A 249 28.37 -13.15 -11.07
CA GLN A 249 29.39 -13.15 -12.13
C GLN A 249 29.22 -11.93 -13.04
N PRO A 250 30.28 -11.44 -13.68
CA PRO A 250 30.21 -10.30 -14.58
C PRO A 250 29.62 -10.69 -15.95
N LEU A 251 28.38 -11.17 -15.98
CA LEU A 251 27.68 -11.63 -17.17
C LEU A 251 26.59 -10.64 -17.58
N GLY A 252 26.44 -10.39 -18.88
CA GLY A 252 25.45 -9.44 -19.39
C GLY A 252 25.71 -8.02 -18.86
N LEU A 253 24.69 -7.37 -18.33
CA LEU A 253 24.78 -6.04 -17.73
C LEU A 253 25.56 -6.03 -16.41
N ASP A 254 25.69 -7.18 -15.74
CA ASP A 254 26.65 -7.32 -14.63
C ASP A 254 28.12 -7.30 -15.08
N SER A 255 28.42 -7.22 -16.38
CA SER A 255 29.78 -6.83 -16.82
C SER A 255 30.24 -5.48 -16.24
N GLY A 256 29.30 -4.60 -15.87
CA GLY A 256 29.53 -3.37 -15.14
C GLY A 256 29.59 -3.52 -13.61
N LEU A 257 29.31 -4.70 -13.06
CA LEU A 257 29.35 -4.94 -11.62
C LEU A 257 30.79 -4.86 -11.09
N ARG A 258 30.99 -4.15 -9.95
CA ARG A 258 32.31 -4.00 -9.34
C ARG A 258 32.90 -5.37 -8.97
N SER A 259 34.21 -5.52 -9.13
CA SER A 259 34.92 -6.78 -8.86
C SER A 259 34.88 -7.27 -7.42
N ALA A 260 34.48 -6.41 -6.48
CA ALA A 260 34.22 -6.81 -5.11
C ALA A 260 33.02 -7.76 -4.96
N TYR A 261 32.10 -7.84 -5.94
CA TYR A 261 30.84 -8.58 -5.82
C TYR A 261 30.81 -9.93 -6.55
N TRP A 262 31.63 -10.10 -7.59
CA TRP A 262 31.67 -11.34 -8.37
C TRP A 262 32.75 -12.32 -7.87
N ASN A 263 32.62 -13.60 -8.26
CA ASN A 263 33.34 -14.74 -7.68
C ASN A 263 33.10 -14.91 -6.16
N ARG A 264 32.01 -14.32 -5.65
CA ARG A 264 31.68 -14.29 -4.24
C ARG A 264 30.22 -14.60 -3.99
N ILE A 265 29.97 -15.22 -2.85
CA ILE A 265 28.64 -15.34 -2.27
C ILE A 265 28.30 -14.00 -1.63
N ASN A 266 27.28 -13.37 -2.19
CA ASN A 266 26.63 -12.22 -1.60
C ASN A 266 25.64 -12.73 -0.55
N VAL A 267 25.83 -12.29 0.69
CA VAL A 267 24.95 -12.60 1.82
C VAL A 267 24.07 -11.40 2.07
N HIS A 268 22.79 -11.51 1.70
CA HIS A 268 21.78 -10.51 1.98
C HIS A 268 20.87 -10.94 3.12
N LYS A 269 20.21 -9.98 3.75
CA LYS A 269 19.11 -10.22 4.68
C LYS A 269 17.88 -9.44 4.24
N TYR A 270 16.73 -10.09 4.29
CA TYR A 270 15.45 -9.49 3.94
C TYR A 270 14.31 -10.18 4.69
N THR A 271 13.27 -9.43 5.04
CA THR A 271 12.17 -9.92 5.90
C THR A 271 11.24 -10.90 5.18
N GLY A 272 11.23 -10.90 3.85
CA GLY A 272 10.25 -11.65 3.06
C GLY A 272 8.82 -11.09 3.14
N ASN A 273 8.61 -10.00 3.89
CA ASN A 273 7.36 -9.26 3.93
C ASN A 273 7.45 -8.07 2.96
N TYR A 274 6.51 -8.01 2.01
CA TYR A 274 6.47 -7.02 0.94
C TYR A 274 6.42 -5.55 1.43
N ASP A 275 6.14 -5.34 2.73
CA ASP A 275 6.00 -4.03 3.37
C ASP A 275 7.27 -3.55 4.14
N ALA A 276 8.39 -4.30 4.14
CA ALA A 276 9.63 -3.90 4.81
C ALA A 276 10.69 -3.32 3.84
N TYR A 277 11.15 -2.11 4.16
CA TYR A 277 11.61 -1.08 3.22
C TYR A 277 12.96 -1.26 2.52
N ASN A 278 13.85 -2.17 2.93
CA ASN A 278 15.16 -2.36 2.25
C ASN A 278 15.61 -3.84 2.27
N THR A 279 16.40 -4.23 1.28
CA THR A 279 17.28 -5.40 1.36
C THR A 279 18.60 -4.98 2.00
N TYR A 280 19.29 -5.88 2.70
CA TYR A 280 20.55 -5.55 3.38
C TYR A 280 21.68 -6.47 2.95
N LEU A 281 22.69 -5.95 2.26
CA LEU A 281 23.95 -6.65 2.07
C LEU A 281 24.72 -6.70 3.39
N LEU A 282 25.11 -7.90 3.80
CA LEU A 282 25.80 -8.17 5.06
C LEU A 282 27.25 -8.63 4.88
N ALA A 283 27.52 -9.43 3.84
CA ALA A 283 28.86 -9.95 3.59
C ALA A 283 29.07 -10.34 2.12
N LEU A 284 30.35 -10.33 1.72
CA LEU A 284 30.84 -10.77 0.42
C LEU A 284 31.91 -11.83 0.67
N LEU A 285 31.56 -13.10 0.49
CA LEU A 285 32.43 -14.22 0.83
C LEU A 285 33.22 -14.65 -0.40
N ASP A 286 34.56 -14.57 -0.34
CA ASP A 286 35.43 -15.30 -1.26
C ASP A 286 35.68 -16.72 -0.76
N ASP A 287 36.48 -17.50 -1.49
CA ASP A 287 36.84 -18.85 -1.06
C ASP A 287 37.52 -18.82 0.32
N ALA A 288 37.04 -19.67 1.23
CA ALA A 288 37.32 -19.70 2.66
C ALA A 288 36.73 -18.54 3.49
N GLY A 289 36.04 -17.57 2.86
CA GLY A 289 35.31 -16.51 3.54
C GLY A 289 34.10 -17.04 4.31
N VAL A 290 33.88 -16.51 5.52
CA VAL A 290 32.83 -16.96 6.45
C VAL A 290 31.93 -15.78 6.86
N TYR A 291 30.62 -15.98 6.76
CA TYR A 291 29.62 -15.19 7.48
C TYR A 291 29.11 -15.99 8.68
N SER A 292 28.96 -15.34 9.85
CA SER A 292 28.49 -15.98 11.07
C SER A 292 27.44 -15.12 11.78
N ASP A 293 26.32 -15.74 12.10
CA ASP A 293 25.32 -15.24 13.03
C ASP A 293 25.37 -16.11 14.30
N ALA A 294 26.21 -15.68 15.25
CA ALA A 294 26.42 -16.40 16.50
C ALA A 294 25.15 -16.48 17.36
N THR A 295 24.26 -15.48 17.29
CA THR A 295 22.99 -15.45 18.03
C THR A 295 22.11 -16.62 17.65
N ASN A 296 22.08 -16.95 16.35
CA ASN A 296 21.24 -18.02 15.82
C ASN A 296 22.03 -19.29 15.51
N GLY A 297 23.33 -19.35 15.82
CA GLY A 297 24.16 -20.52 15.53
C GLY A 297 24.25 -20.85 14.04
N ILE A 298 24.16 -19.84 13.16
CA ILE A 298 24.21 -20.00 11.70
C ILE A 298 25.60 -19.57 11.21
N SER A 299 26.21 -20.36 10.33
CA SER A 299 27.38 -19.91 9.57
C SER A 299 27.32 -20.35 8.11
N VAL A 300 27.86 -19.51 7.23
CA VAL A 300 27.97 -19.77 5.80
C VAL A 300 29.42 -19.56 5.40
N THR A 301 30.00 -20.55 4.73
CA THR A 301 31.37 -20.49 4.21
C THR A 301 31.36 -20.76 2.71
N GLN A 302 31.91 -19.87 1.89
CA GLN A 302 32.18 -20.22 0.49
C GLN A 302 33.43 -21.11 0.45
N LEU A 303 33.28 -22.34 -0.07
CA LEU A 303 34.36 -23.31 -0.13
C LEU A 303 35.18 -23.19 -1.42
N SER A 304 34.49 -22.97 -2.53
CA SER A 304 35.07 -22.89 -3.87
C SER A 304 34.11 -22.24 -4.85
N HIS A 305 34.61 -21.85 -6.02
CA HIS A 305 33.78 -21.36 -7.11
C HIS A 305 34.29 -21.76 -8.50
N THR A 306 33.39 -21.62 -9.48
CA THR A 306 33.63 -21.74 -10.92
C THR A 306 32.97 -20.56 -11.63
N SER A 307 33.04 -20.49 -12.96
CA SER A 307 32.31 -19.47 -13.71
C SER A 307 30.78 -19.58 -13.59
N ASN A 308 30.24 -20.74 -13.21
CA ASN A 308 28.79 -21.00 -13.28
C ASN A 308 28.13 -21.26 -11.93
N TYR A 309 28.92 -21.50 -10.88
CA TYR A 309 28.42 -21.76 -9.53
C TYR A 309 29.51 -21.62 -8.47
N ALA A 310 29.09 -21.40 -7.23
CA ALA A 310 29.90 -21.55 -6.03
C ALA A 310 29.42 -22.69 -5.15
N THR A 311 30.32 -23.26 -4.36
CA THR A 311 30.00 -24.27 -3.33
C THR A 311 30.07 -23.61 -1.97
N VAL A 312 29.03 -23.76 -1.15
CA VAL A 312 28.96 -23.23 0.20
C VAL A 312 28.76 -24.32 1.23
N GLN A 313 29.39 -24.19 2.39
CA GLN A 313 29.05 -24.95 3.59
C GLN A 313 28.14 -24.10 4.46
N ILE A 314 26.99 -24.65 4.85
CA ILE A 314 26.02 -24.00 5.73
C ILE A 314 25.91 -24.81 7.02
N GLN A 315 26.02 -24.13 8.14
CA GLN A 315 25.73 -24.65 9.47
C GLN A 315 24.49 -23.94 10.00
N LEU A 316 23.52 -24.70 10.52
CA LEU A 316 22.33 -24.22 11.22
C LEU A 316 22.44 -24.52 12.74
N PRO A 317 21.65 -23.85 13.60
CA PRO A 317 21.65 -24.10 15.05
C PRO A 317 21.34 -25.55 15.39
N GLY A 318 21.99 -26.08 16.43
CA GLY A 318 21.80 -27.46 16.87
C GLY A 318 22.53 -28.48 16.00
N GLY A 319 23.79 -28.20 15.62
CA GLY A 319 24.66 -28.98 14.72
C GLY A 319 24.92 -30.46 15.03
N GLY A 320 24.08 -31.12 15.82
CA GLY A 320 23.91 -32.57 15.79
C GLY A 320 22.54 -32.91 15.22
N THR A 321 22.51 -33.61 14.08
CA THR A 321 21.55 -34.63 13.58
C THR A 321 20.16 -34.77 14.21
N THR A 322 19.53 -33.74 14.75
CA THR A 322 18.16 -33.78 15.28
C THR A 322 17.25 -33.24 14.20
N THR A 323 17.04 -34.12 13.23
CA THR A 323 16.08 -34.01 12.12
C THR A 323 14.64 -34.21 12.57
N THR A 324 14.31 -33.91 13.83
CA THR A 324 13.01 -34.21 14.42
C THR A 324 12.22 -32.92 14.63
N CYS A 325 10.95 -32.94 14.19
CA CYS A 325 9.99 -31.90 14.47
C CYS A 325 9.97 -31.54 15.97
N GLN A 326 10.13 -30.26 16.28
CA GLN A 326 9.93 -29.71 17.61
C GLN A 326 8.83 -28.65 17.53
N ALA A 327 7.70 -28.99 18.14
CA ALA A 327 6.58 -28.08 18.30
C ALA A 327 6.93 -26.96 19.30
N ALA A 328 6.44 -25.74 19.05
CA ALA A 328 6.60 -24.62 19.97
C ALA A 328 5.29 -23.84 20.17
N PRO A 329 5.10 -23.16 21.32
CA PRO A 329 3.90 -22.35 21.55
C PRO A 329 3.72 -21.28 20.47
N SER A 330 2.56 -21.28 19.83
CA SER A 330 2.23 -20.29 18.80
C SER A 330 1.96 -18.91 19.43
N VAL A 331 2.12 -17.87 18.61
CA VAL A 331 1.94 -16.48 19.05
C VAL A 331 0.74 -15.87 18.33
N LEU A 332 -0.17 -15.24 19.07
CA LEU A 332 -1.37 -14.59 18.55
C LEU A 332 -1.37 -13.12 18.95
N ALA A 333 -1.55 -12.23 17.97
CA ALA A 333 -1.69 -10.80 18.16
C ALA A 333 -3.00 -10.29 17.55
N LEU A 334 -3.59 -9.30 18.20
CA LEU A 334 -4.82 -8.63 17.75
C LEU A 334 -4.56 -7.12 17.64
N SER A 335 -5.05 -6.50 16.57
CA SER A 335 -4.88 -5.08 16.31
C SER A 335 -6.16 -4.45 15.72
N PRO A 336 -6.57 -3.24 16.13
CA PRO A 336 -5.99 -2.47 17.24
C PRO A 336 -6.27 -3.14 18.60
N SER A 337 -5.49 -2.81 19.64
CA SER A 337 -5.71 -3.35 20.99
C SER A 337 -7.01 -2.86 21.64
N SER A 338 -7.55 -1.75 21.14
CA SER A 338 -8.87 -1.25 21.48
C SER A 338 -9.52 -0.50 20.32
N GLN A 339 -10.84 -0.54 20.24
CA GLN A 339 -11.62 0.26 19.29
C GLN A 339 -12.94 0.67 19.93
N SER A 340 -13.52 1.79 19.48
CA SER A 340 -14.81 2.28 19.97
C SER A 340 -15.87 2.34 18.88
N GLY A 341 -17.12 2.09 19.26
CA GLY A 341 -18.30 2.24 18.39
C GLY A 341 -19.57 2.56 19.17
N SER A 342 -20.61 3.01 18.47
CA SER A 342 -21.94 3.14 19.06
C SER A 342 -22.57 1.76 19.28
N ALA A 343 -23.47 1.62 20.26
CA ALA A 343 -24.18 0.36 20.49
C ALA A 343 -24.88 -0.12 19.20
N GLY A 344 -24.73 -1.39 18.82
CA GLY A 344 -25.22 -1.93 17.56
C GLY A 344 -24.23 -1.84 16.38
N SER A 345 -23.11 -1.13 16.54
CA SER A 345 -22.09 -1.01 15.49
C SER A 345 -21.29 -2.30 15.36
N LYS A 346 -20.86 -2.57 14.12
CA LYS A 346 -19.92 -3.65 13.80
C LYS A 346 -18.49 -3.10 13.81
N LEU A 347 -17.64 -3.66 14.67
CA LEU A 347 -16.20 -3.37 14.72
C LEU A 347 -15.40 -4.55 14.15
N SER A 348 -14.14 -4.30 13.78
CA SER A 348 -13.26 -5.32 13.19
C SER A 348 -11.84 -5.20 13.72
N TYR A 349 -11.25 -6.35 14.05
CA TYR A 349 -9.87 -6.45 14.55
C TYR A 349 -9.08 -7.42 13.66
N ALA A 350 -7.89 -7.00 13.25
CA ALA A 350 -6.93 -7.87 12.58
C ALA A 350 -6.35 -8.89 13.56
N ILE A 351 -6.27 -10.13 13.12
CA ILE A 351 -5.66 -11.26 13.83
C ILE A 351 -4.38 -11.60 13.09
N SER A 352 -3.27 -11.74 13.81
CA SER A 352 -2.01 -12.27 13.30
C SER A 352 -1.60 -13.47 14.15
N LEU A 353 -1.47 -14.64 13.53
CA LEU A 353 -1.11 -15.89 14.19
C LEU A 353 0.17 -16.45 13.56
N THR A 354 1.17 -16.71 14.39
CA THR A 354 2.46 -17.28 13.97
C THR A 354 2.62 -18.70 14.51
N ASN A 355 2.86 -19.66 13.62
CA ASN A 355 3.33 -20.99 13.99
C ASN A 355 4.83 -20.90 14.35
N LYS A 356 5.20 -21.25 15.58
CA LYS A 356 6.59 -21.17 16.07
C LYS A 356 7.35 -22.49 16.02
N ASP A 357 6.77 -23.52 15.43
CA ASP A 357 7.44 -24.78 15.20
C ASP A 357 8.76 -24.60 14.47
N ASN A 358 9.69 -25.51 14.72
CA ASN A 358 10.91 -25.56 13.93
C ASN A 358 10.60 -26.07 12.50
N MET A 359 11.48 -25.74 11.57
CA MET A 359 11.32 -26.06 10.13
C MET A 359 11.22 -27.56 9.79
N TYR A 360 11.40 -28.46 10.76
CA TYR A 360 11.27 -29.91 10.59
C TYR A 360 9.85 -30.41 10.84
N CYS A 361 8.94 -29.55 11.31
CA CYS A 361 7.53 -29.88 11.48
C CYS A 361 6.76 -29.75 10.15
N ALA A 362 5.65 -30.49 10.04
CA ALA A 362 4.68 -30.25 8.98
C ALA A 362 3.92 -28.96 9.26
N ALA A 363 3.19 -28.45 8.26
CA ALA A 363 2.27 -27.34 8.49
C ALA A 363 1.16 -27.75 9.46
N SER A 364 0.81 -26.84 10.36
CA SER A 364 -0.22 -27.01 11.38
C SER A 364 -1.48 -26.24 10.99
N THR A 365 -2.65 -26.81 11.28
CA THR A 365 -3.95 -26.17 10.99
C THR A 365 -4.59 -25.68 12.27
N PHE A 366 -4.84 -24.38 12.32
CA PHE A 366 -5.39 -23.68 13.46
C PHE A 366 -6.84 -23.32 13.20
N ALA A 367 -7.74 -23.76 14.06
CA ALA A 367 -9.11 -23.27 14.11
C ALA A 367 -9.17 -21.99 14.95
N LEU A 368 -9.81 -20.95 14.42
CA LEU A 368 -10.00 -19.67 15.08
C LEU A 368 -11.44 -19.54 15.56
N ALA A 369 -11.62 -19.29 16.85
CA ALA A 369 -12.94 -19.11 17.46
C ALA A 369 -12.98 -17.84 18.29
N SER A 370 -14.04 -17.06 18.14
CA SER A 370 -14.26 -15.85 18.93
C SER A 370 -15.04 -16.15 20.21
N VAL A 371 -14.65 -15.51 21.32
CA VAL A 371 -15.38 -15.52 22.59
C VAL A 371 -15.89 -14.11 22.88
N MET A 372 -17.20 -13.99 23.08
CA MET A 372 -17.91 -12.71 23.16
C MET A 372 -18.62 -12.51 24.50
N PRO A 373 -18.82 -11.26 24.94
CA PRO A 373 -19.74 -10.96 26.04
C PRO A 373 -21.16 -11.44 25.75
N ALA A 374 -21.96 -11.63 26.80
CA ALA A 374 -23.34 -12.09 26.66
C ALA A 374 -24.17 -11.13 25.78
N GLY A 375 -24.86 -11.68 24.79
CA GLY A 375 -25.72 -10.92 23.86
C GLY A 375 -24.97 -10.25 22.69
N TRP A 376 -23.65 -10.37 22.62
CA TRP A 376 -22.85 -9.90 21.49
C TRP A 376 -22.71 -10.98 20.43
N THR A 377 -22.47 -10.58 19.18
CA THR A 377 -22.17 -11.51 18.09
C THR A 377 -20.74 -11.32 17.60
N GLY A 378 -20.07 -12.44 17.30
CA GLY A 378 -18.67 -12.48 16.87
C GLY A 378 -18.49 -13.48 15.74
N SER A 379 -17.63 -13.16 14.77
CA SER A 379 -17.24 -14.09 13.69
C SER A 379 -15.81 -13.84 13.27
N VAL A 380 -15.08 -14.90 12.89
CA VAL A 380 -13.71 -14.81 12.40
C VAL A 380 -13.64 -15.27 10.95
N SER A 381 -12.95 -14.54 10.09
CA SER A 381 -12.77 -14.88 8.67
C SER A 381 -11.32 -14.64 8.20
N PRO A 382 -10.64 -15.65 7.62
CA PRO A 382 -11.07 -17.06 7.57
C PRO A 382 -11.12 -17.69 8.97
N ALA A 383 -11.98 -18.69 9.17
CA ALA A 383 -12.13 -19.39 10.45
C ALA A 383 -11.00 -20.41 10.72
N THR A 384 -10.15 -20.69 9.73
CA THR A 384 -9.03 -21.62 9.85
C THR A 384 -7.80 -21.07 9.12
N LEU A 385 -6.61 -21.30 9.67
CA LEU A 385 -5.33 -20.98 9.05
C LEU A 385 -4.45 -22.24 9.01
N SER A 386 -3.88 -22.55 7.84
CA SER A 386 -2.88 -23.61 7.68
C SER A 386 -1.51 -22.97 7.54
N LEU A 387 -0.64 -23.14 8.55
CA LEU A 387 0.62 -22.42 8.66
C LEU A 387 1.79 -23.40 8.71
N ALA A 388 2.70 -23.25 7.75
CA ALA A 388 4.02 -23.89 7.82
C ALA A 388 4.78 -23.41 9.07
N PRO A 389 5.77 -24.19 9.56
CA PRO A 389 6.60 -23.74 10.67
C PRO A 389 7.26 -22.38 10.39
N GLY A 390 7.21 -21.47 11.36
CA GLY A 390 7.69 -20.09 11.25
C GLY A 390 6.72 -19.13 10.51
N ALA A 391 5.73 -19.64 9.78
CA ALA A 391 4.82 -18.79 8.99
C ALA A 391 3.82 -18.04 9.87
N THR A 392 3.43 -16.86 9.40
CA THR A 392 2.37 -16.04 10.01
C THR A 392 1.20 -15.92 9.04
N GLY A 393 -0.01 -16.22 9.52
CA GLY A 393 -1.25 -16.00 8.78
C GLY A 393 -2.11 -14.95 9.44
N THR A 394 -2.99 -14.35 8.65
CA THR A 394 -3.88 -13.29 9.10
C THR A 394 -5.35 -13.67 8.93
N ALA A 395 -6.17 -13.16 9.84
CA ALA A 395 -7.63 -13.25 9.78
C ALA A 395 -8.26 -11.98 10.35
N THR A 396 -9.57 -11.83 10.23
CA THR A 396 -10.30 -10.69 10.80
C THR A 396 -11.36 -11.19 11.75
N LEU A 397 -11.34 -10.69 12.99
CA LEU A 397 -12.42 -10.78 13.94
C LEU A 397 -13.41 -9.66 13.66
N TYR A 398 -14.67 -10.00 13.47
CA TYR A 398 -15.78 -9.05 13.45
C TYR A 398 -16.60 -9.19 14.73
N VAL A 399 -16.94 -8.07 15.33
CA VAL A 399 -17.70 -7.97 16.59
C VAL A 399 -18.89 -7.05 16.37
N THR A 400 -20.08 -7.41 16.86
CA THR A 400 -21.24 -6.52 16.89
C THR A 400 -21.85 -6.52 18.28
N SER A 401 -21.89 -5.35 18.90
CA SER A 401 -22.56 -5.13 20.18
C SER A 401 -24.08 -5.09 20.00
N PRO A 402 -24.88 -5.48 21.01
CA PRO A 402 -26.32 -5.26 20.95
C PRO A 402 -26.64 -3.76 20.99
N THR A 403 -27.75 -3.35 20.37
CA THR A 403 -28.22 -1.94 20.42
C THR A 403 -28.56 -1.47 21.84
N SER A 404 -28.79 -2.41 22.77
CA SER A 404 -29.00 -2.16 24.19
C SER A 404 -27.71 -2.18 25.03
N ALA A 405 -26.54 -2.29 24.43
CA ALA A 405 -25.27 -2.31 25.16
C ALA A 405 -25.06 -1.00 25.93
N THR A 406 -24.74 -1.08 27.21
CA THR A 406 -24.40 0.10 28.02
C THR A 406 -23.01 0.60 27.64
N ALA A 407 -22.81 1.91 27.72
CA ALA A 407 -21.50 2.51 27.47
C ALA A 407 -20.48 2.05 28.52
N ALA A 408 -19.51 1.26 28.08
CA ALA A 408 -18.46 0.65 28.88
C ALA A 408 -17.40 0.04 27.96
N THR A 409 -16.30 -0.43 28.55
CA THR A 409 -15.31 -1.25 27.87
C THR A 409 -15.63 -2.72 28.10
N TYR A 410 -15.69 -3.49 27.03
CA TYR A 410 -15.92 -4.94 27.02
C TYR A 410 -14.69 -5.66 26.49
N THR A 411 -14.38 -6.82 27.06
CA THR A 411 -13.30 -7.68 26.56
C THR A 411 -13.88 -8.69 25.57
N VAL A 412 -13.28 -8.75 24.39
CA VAL A 412 -13.55 -9.79 23.38
C VAL A 412 -12.28 -10.59 23.15
N GLN A 413 -12.40 -11.89 22.90
CA GLN A 413 -11.25 -12.78 22.77
C GLN A 413 -11.30 -13.62 21.50
N VAL A 414 -10.13 -14.07 21.06
CA VAL A 414 -9.96 -15.08 20.00
C VAL A 414 -9.10 -16.20 20.55
N ASN A 415 -9.54 -17.43 20.32
CA ASN A 415 -8.77 -18.64 20.57
C ASN A 415 -8.30 -19.21 19.24
N ALA A 416 -7.02 -19.50 19.13
CA ALA A 416 -6.44 -20.32 18.08
C ALA A 416 -6.12 -21.70 18.65
N THR A 417 -6.71 -22.74 18.07
CA THR A 417 -6.54 -24.12 18.54
C THR A 417 -6.07 -25.05 17.44
N ASP A 418 -5.09 -25.87 17.75
CA ASP A 418 -4.67 -27.02 16.94
C ASP A 418 -5.10 -28.30 17.68
N ALA A 419 -6.01 -29.05 17.08
CA ALA A 419 -6.52 -30.28 17.67
C ALA A 419 -5.48 -31.41 17.69
N ALA A 420 -4.51 -31.39 16.77
CA ALA A 420 -3.45 -32.39 16.70
C ALA A 420 -2.34 -32.12 17.72
N LEU A 421 -2.06 -30.86 18.01
CA LEU A 421 -0.96 -30.43 18.87
C LEU A 421 -1.39 -29.32 19.85
N PRO A 422 -1.86 -29.67 21.06
CA PRO A 422 -2.33 -28.69 22.05
C PRO A 422 -1.27 -27.68 22.51
N ALA A 423 0.01 -27.97 22.30
CA ALA A 423 1.11 -27.04 22.56
C ALA A 423 1.00 -25.75 21.74
N HIS A 424 0.28 -25.77 20.61
CA HIS A 424 0.07 -24.61 19.75
C HIS A 424 -1.09 -23.71 20.22
N ASN A 425 -1.92 -24.16 21.16
CA ASN A 425 -3.12 -23.44 21.56
C ASN A 425 -2.77 -22.10 22.23
N VAL A 426 -3.34 -21.02 21.73
CA VAL A 426 -3.09 -19.66 22.22
C VAL A 426 -4.36 -18.82 22.14
N SER A 427 -4.51 -17.87 23.05
CA SER A 427 -5.64 -16.94 23.09
C SER A 427 -5.17 -15.49 23.17
N GLY A 428 -5.92 -14.58 22.58
CA GLY A 428 -5.67 -13.13 22.61
C GLY A 428 -6.95 -12.37 22.92
N SER A 429 -6.83 -11.18 23.49
CA SER A 429 -7.98 -10.33 23.83
C SER A 429 -7.77 -8.88 23.44
N VAL A 430 -8.85 -8.19 23.08
CA VAL A 430 -8.90 -6.74 22.82
C VAL A 430 -10.06 -6.09 23.55
N SER A 431 -10.02 -4.76 23.62
CA SER A 431 -11.06 -3.94 24.24
C SER A 431 -12.01 -3.36 23.20
N ASP A 432 -13.30 -3.67 23.32
CA ASP A 432 -14.38 -3.08 22.53
C ASP A 432 -15.12 -2.05 23.40
N ILE A 433 -15.07 -0.78 23.01
CA ILE A 433 -15.58 0.35 23.80
C ILE A 433 -16.91 0.81 23.20
N VAL A 434 -18.00 0.53 23.91
CA VAL A 434 -19.32 1.06 23.53
C VAL A 434 -19.44 2.50 24.03
N GLN A 435 -19.69 3.43 23.11
CA GLN A 435 -19.89 4.84 23.42
C GLN A 435 -21.37 5.17 23.61
N THR A 436 -21.66 6.13 24.49
CA THR A 436 -22.98 6.77 24.56
C THR A 436 -23.26 7.54 23.28
N GLN A 437 -24.37 7.23 22.61
CA GLN A 437 -24.87 8.07 21.52
C GLN A 437 -25.33 9.41 22.12
N VAL A 438 -24.52 10.46 21.96
CA VAL A 438 -24.94 11.82 22.31
C VAL A 438 -25.77 12.33 21.14
N VAL A 439 -27.10 12.27 21.26
CA VAL A 439 -27.97 13.02 20.33
C VAL A 439 -27.80 14.50 20.72
N GLN A 440 -27.08 15.27 19.92
CA GLN A 440 -27.04 16.72 20.14
C GLN A 440 -28.45 17.25 19.99
N ALA A 441 -28.91 18.02 20.98
CA ALA A 441 -30.15 18.75 20.86
C ALA A 441 -30.02 19.76 19.71
N ASP A 442 -31.01 19.80 18.83
CA ASP A 442 -31.04 20.78 17.75
C ASP A 442 -31.36 22.17 18.31
N THR A 443 -30.49 23.12 18.03
CA THR A 443 -30.56 24.50 18.55
C THR A 443 -30.62 25.54 17.43
N GLN A 444 -30.57 25.10 16.18
CA GLN A 444 -30.61 25.99 15.03
C GLN A 444 -32.06 26.17 14.59
N ALA A 445 -32.45 27.42 14.38
CA ALA A 445 -33.78 27.72 13.86
C ALA A 445 -33.84 27.56 12.34
N PRO A 446 -35.01 27.18 11.79
CA PRO A 446 -35.22 27.18 10.35
C PRO A 446 -34.97 28.54 9.70
N THR A 447 -34.68 28.54 8.40
CA THR A 447 -34.63 29.78 7.60
C THR A 447 -36.01 30.45 7.52
N ALA A 448 -36.03 31.78 7.43
CA ALA A 448 -37.28 32.50 7.24
C ALA A 448 -37.93 32.12 5.89
N PRO A 449 -39.24 31.80 5.85
CA PRO A 449 -39.92 31.48 4.59
C PRO A 449 -39.82 32.62 3.57
N GLY A 450 -39.45 32.29 2.34
CA GLY A 450 -39.32 33.25 1.24
C GLY A 450 -40.59 33.36 0.38
N GLY A 451 -40.73 34.47 -0.33
CA GLY A 451 -41.70 34.60 -1.42
C GLY A 451 -43.16 34.45 -1.00
N LEU A 452 -43.55 34.92 0.19
CA LEU A 452 -44.95 34.94 0.61
C LEU A 452 -45.76 35.77 -0.38
N THR A 453 -46.84 35.18 -0.90
CA THR A 453 -47.84 35.86 -1.72
C THR A 453 -49.23 35.62 -1.15
N ALA A 454 -50.14 36.58 -1.40
CA ALA A 454 -51.53 36.49 -1.02
C ALA A 454 -52.44 36.81 -2.20
N SER A 455 -53.51 36.05 -2.37
CA SER A 455 -54.53 36.28 -3.39
C SER A 455 -55.93 36.01 -2.85
N THR A 456 -56.95 36.58 -3.47
CA THR A 456 -58.36 36.28 -3.17
C THR A 456 -58.91 35.29 -4.19
N VAL A 457 -59.29 34.09 -3.75
CA VAL A 457 -59.80 33.03 -4.65
C VAL A 457 -61.34 33.06 -4.77
N LYS A 458 -62.01 33.59 -3.74
CA LYS A 458 -63.44 33.94 -3.72
C LYS A 458 -63.60 35.31 -3.05
N ARG A 459 -64.76 35.96 -3.18
CA ARG A 459 -65.00 37.31 -2.62
C ARG A 459 -64.65 37.47 -1.13
N THR A 460 -64.59 36.39 -0.36
CA THR A 460 -64.28 36.39 1.07
C THR A 460 -63.12 35.47 1.45
N THR A 461 -62.44 34.82 0.49
CA THR A 461 -61.43 33.79 0.80
C THR A 461 -60.04 34.23 0.36
N VAL A 462 -59.11 34.29 1.31
CA VAL A 462 -57.68 34.53 1.11
C VAL A 462 -56.97 33.20 0.91
N SER A 463 -56.05 33.17 -0.05
CA SER A 463 -55.09 32.08 -0.25
C SER A 463 -53.67 32.62 -0.16
N LEU A 464 -52.88 32.03 0.72
CA LEU A 464 -51.47 32.32 0.95
C LEU A 464 -50.61 31.18 0.43
N THR A 465 -49.49 31.49 -0.22
CA THR A 465 -48.45 30.54 -0.60
C THR A 465 -47.07 31.14 -0.37
N TRP A 466 -46.08 30.31 -0.04
CA TRP A 466 -44.69 30.71 0.23
C TRP A 466 -43.74 29.57 -0.15
N GLN A 467 -42.44 29.86 -0.17
CA GLN A 467 -41.39 28.87 -0.42
C GLN A 467 -41.04 28.09 0.85
N VAL A 468 -40.65 26.82 0.68
CA VAL A 468 -40.24 25.94 1.78
C VAL A 468 -39.01 26.53 2.48
N ALA A 469 -39.09 26.67 3.80
CA ALA A 469 -37.93 26.94 4.66
C ALA A 469 -37.02 25.69 4.78
N THR A 470 -35.74 25.91 5.07
CA THR A 470 -34.74 24.86 5.24
C THR A 470 -34.17 24.90 6.66
N ASP A 471 -33.74 23.74 7.15
CA ASP A 471 -33.17 23.57 8.48
C ASP A 471 -32.15 22.40 8.45
N ASN A 472 -31.22 22.36 9.41
CA ASN A 472 -30.19 21.32 9.51
C ASN A 472 -30.74 19.93 9.89
N VAL A 473 -31.84 19.85 10.64
CA VAL A 473 -32.52 18.59 10.97
C VAL A 473 -33.85 18.48 10.22
N GLY A 474 -34.63 19.55 10.18
CA GLY A 474 -35.83 19.62 9.36
C GLY A 474 -36.93 20.53 9.91
N VAL A 475 -37.70 21.11 8.99
CA VAL A 475 -38.84 21.99 9.31
C VAL A 475 -40.08 21.16 9.63
N SER A 476 -40.69 21.40 10.80
CA SER A 476 -41.92 20.71 11.24
C SER A 476 -43.20 21.41 10.81
N GLY A 477 -43.15 22.73 10.60
CA GLY A 477 -44.28 23.46 10.06
C GLY A 477 -44.08 24.97 10.01
N TYR A 478 -45.19 25.66 9.79
CA TYR A 478 -45.28 27.11 9.61
C TYR A 478 -46.40 27.67 10.47
N GLU A 479 -46.14 28.80 11.12
CA GLU A 479 -47.13 29.63 11.80
C GLU A 479 -47.60 30.76 10.88
N ILE A 480 -48.92 30.93 10.79
CA ILE A 480 -49.54 31.97 10.00
C ILE A 480 -49.92 33.10 10.96
N TRP A 481 -49.34 34.27 10.75
CA TRP A 481 -49.59 35.45 11.55
C TRP A 481 -50.40 36.45 10.75
N ARG A 482 -51.55 36.88 11.29
CA ARG A 482 -52.43 37.90 10.70
C ARG A 482 -52.58 39.07 11.66
N ASN A 483 -52.30 40.27 11.19
CA ASN A 483 -52.37 41.51 11.98
C ASN A 483 -51.62 41.40 13.33
N GLY A 484 -50.48 40.70 13.33
CA GLY A 484 -49.64 40.50 14.51
C GLY A 484 -50.09 39.38 15.46
N VAL A 485 -51.11 38.58 15.12
CA VAL A 485 -51.59 37.45 15.93
C VAL A 485 -51.47 36.15 15.14
N ARG A 486 -50.96 35.07 15.79
CA ARG A 486 -50.93 33.73 15.19
C ARG A 486 -52.35 33.19 15.04
N VAL A 487 -52.78 32.95 13.80
CA VAL A 487 -54.13 32.47 13.48
C VAL A 487 -54.19 30.98 13.16
N ALA A 488 -53.09 30.38 12.69
CA ALA A 488 -53.04 28.97 12.34
C ALA A 488 -51.60 28.44 12.30
N THR A 489 -51.46 27.12 12.20
CA THR A 489 -50.21 26.45 11.79
C THR A 489 -50.48 25.43 10.68
N THR A 490 -49.50 25.19 9.80
CA THR A 490 -49.57 24.17 8.74
C THR A 490 -48.23 23.45 8.59
N ALA A 491 -48.25 22.17 8.20
CA ALA A 491 -47.03 21.39 7.95
C ALA A 491 -46.42 21.67 6.56
N THR A 492 -47.23 22.15 5.61
CA THR A 492 -46.81 22.42 4.23
C THR A 492 -46.99 23.89 3.87
N PRO A 493 -46.27 24.41 2.86
CA PRO A 493 -46.46 25.77 2.38
C PRO A 493 -47.83 25.94 1.74
N GLY A 494 -48.66 26.79 2.34
CA GLY A 494 -50.00 27.08 1.86
C GLY A 494 -51.01 27.21 2.99
N TYR A 495 -51.87 28.21 2.90
CA TYR A 495 -52.97 28.40 3.85
C TYR A 495 -54.14 29.12 3.18
N THR A 496 -55.37 28.74 3.53
CA THR A 496 -56.57 29.43 3.06
C THR A 496 -57.50 29.76 4.21
N GLU A 497 -58.12 30.92 4.15
CA GLU A 497 -59.00 31.43 5.21
C GLU A 497 -60.15 32.25 4.64
N THR A 498 -61.33 32.18 5.25
CA THR A 498 -62.48 33.02 4.88
C THR A 498 -62.69 34.14 5.89
N LEU A 499 -62.79 35.38 5.41
CA LEU A 499 -62.83 36.59 6.23
C LEU A 499 -63.86 37.62 5.75
N PRO A 500 -64.36 38.47 6.67
CA PRO A 500 -65.20 39.60 6.31
C PRO A 500 -64.41 40.67 5.55
N SER A 501 -65.13 41.65 4.98
CA SER A 501 -64.50 42.79 4.31
C SER A 501 -63.60 43.57 5.27
N GLY A 502 -62.39 43.86 4.85
CA GLY A 502 -61.36 44.49 5.66
C GLY A 502 -59.97 44.36 5.01
N THR A 503 -59.00 45.06 5.59
CA THR A 503 -57.59 44.97 5.19
C THR A 503 -56.85 44.10 6.20
N TYR A 504 -56.09 43.12 5.70
CA TYR A 504 -55.35 42.17 6.53
C TYR A 504 -53.89 42.10 6.08
N SER A 505 -52.97 42.08 7.03
CA SER A 505 -51.55 41.87 6.81
C SER A 505 -51.12 40.50 7.33
N TYR A 506 -50.32 39.79 6.55
CA TYR A 506 -49.84 38.45 6.86
C TYR A 506 -48.31 38.33 6.78
N TYR A 507 -47.74 37.51 7.66
CA TYR A 507 -46.39 36.98 7.55
C TYR A 507 -46.34 35.53 8.09
N ILE A 508 -45.31 34.78 7.71
CA ILE A 508 -45.14 33.36 8.06
C ILE A 508 -43.84 33.18 8.85
N VAL A 509 -43.87 32.32 9.87
CA VAL A 509 -42.71 31.88 10.66
C VAL A 509 -42.61 30.36 10.58
N ALA A 510 -41.47 29.81 10.20
CA ALA A 510 -41.24 28.35 10.23
C ALA A 510 -40.82 27.90 11.64
N TYR A 511 -41.13 26.66 12.00
CA TYR A 511 -40.69 26.03 13.25
C TYR A 511 -40.27 24.57 13.02
N ASP A 512 -39.36 24.07 13.86
CA ASP A 512 -38.86 22.69 13.83
C ASP A 512 -39.44 21.83 14.96
N ALA A 513 -38.97 20.58 15.06
CA ALA A 513 -39.43 19.64 16.09
C ALA A 513 -38.79 19.91 17.47
N ALA A 514 -37.67 20.63 17.51
CA ALA A 514 -36.96 21.01 18.73
C ALA A 514 -37.54 22.28 19.38
N GLY A 515 -38.44 22.99 18.68
CA GLY A 515 -39.12 24.19 19.15
C GLY A 515 -38.40 25.49 18.78
N ASN A 516 -37.45 25.47 17.84
CA ASN A 516 -36.84 26.70 17.32
C ASN A 516 -37.75 27.33 16.26
N HIS A 517 -37.78 28.67 16.22
CA HIS A 517 -38.61 29.46 15.31
C HIS A 517 -37.75 30.36 14.42
N SER A 518 -38.09 30.44 13.14
CA SER A 518 -37.40 31.29 12.17
C SER A 518 -37.69 32.79 12.38
N GLY A 519 -36.96 33.64 11.65
CA GLY A 519 -37.43 34.99 11.37
C GLY A 519 -38.72 34.98 10.55
N ALA A 520 -39.46 36.10 10.55
CA ALA A 520 -40.65 36.28 9.74
C ALA A 520 -40.31 36.38 8.24
N SER A 521 -41.20 35.87 7.39
CA SER A 521 -41.18 36.11 5.94
C SER A 521 -41.37 37.59 5.58
N ASN A 522 -41.33 37.92 4.28
CA ASN A 522 -41.89 39.18 3.81
C ASN A 522 -43.37 39.29 4.22
N SER A 523 -43.83 40.52 4.49
CA SER A 523 -45.24 40.78 4.81
C SER A 523 -46.03 41.07 3.54
N VAL A 524 -47.27 40.57 3.49
CA VAL A 524 -48.23 40.86 2.40
C VAL A 524 -49.51 41.44 2.97
N SER A 525 -50.07 42.45 2.31
CA SER A 525 -51.34 43.08 2.69
C SER A 525 -52.36 42.97 1.57
N LEU A 526 -53.59 42.62 1.90
CA LEU A 526 -54.70 42.54 0.94
C LEU A 526 -55.98 43.12 1.54
N THR A 527 -56.87 43.62 0.68
CA THR A 527 -58.17 44.17 1.09
C THR A 527 -59.32 43.37 0.48
N ILE A 528 -60.18 42.82 1.34
CA ILE A 528 -61.46 42.25 0.96
C ILE A 528 -62.50 43.37 0.95
N ARG A 529 -63.12 43.62 -0.20
CA ARG A 529 -64.14 44.69 -0.32
C ARG A 529 -65.52 44.16 0.09
N SER A 530 -66.32 45.00 0.75
CA SER A 530 -67.74 44.73 0.92
C SER A 530 -68.44 44.74 -0.45
N LYS A 531 -69.53 44.00 -0.54
CA LYS A 531 -70.35 43.93 -1.77
C LYS A 531 -70.93 45.29 -2.14
#